data_AF-A0A662GER9-F1
#
_entry.id   AF-A0A662GER9-F1
#
_cell.length_a   1.000
_cell.length_b   1.000
_cell.length_c   1.000
_cell.angle_alpha   90.00
_cell.angle_beta   90.00
_cell.angle_gamma   90.00
#
_symmetry.space_group_name_H-M   'P 1'
#
loop_
_entity.id
_entity.type
_entity.pdbx_description
1 polymer ?
#
loop_
_entity_poly.entity_id
_entity_poly.type
_entity_poly.pdbx_seq_one_letter_code
_entity_poly.pdbx_strand_id
1 'polypeptide(L)'
;MEREIIHKKIRSTKELREFITDYLIEHSEQRAKAMLAGNTFVIAYEQGFLDALKTIRDLLSKEGLLMYRYVFEEKKEREEDEHRDTF
;
A
#
# COMPACT_ATOMS: atom_id res chain seq x y z
N MET A 1 -11.75 17.39 -6.35
CA MET A 1 -11.08 17.34 -5.04
C MET A 1 -9.73 16.70 -5.25
N GLU A 2 -8.65 17.46 -5.12
CA GLU A 2 -7.29 16.91 -5.17
C GLU A 2 -7.11 16.02 -3.94
N ARG A 3 -6.79 14.74 -4.13
CA ARG A 3 -6.46 13.84 -3.03
C ARG A 3 -5.04 14.17 -2.59
N GLU A 4 -4.89 14.59 -1.34
CA GLU A 4 -3.57 14.80 -0.74
C GLU A 4 -2.87 13.44 -0.62
N ILE A 5 -1.79 13.25 -1.41
CA ILE A 5 -1.03 11.99 -1.40
C ILE A 5 0.09 12.12 -0.37
N ILE A 6 -0.11 11.53 0.80
CA ILE A 6 0.91 11.47 1.85
C ILE A 6 1.89 10.33 1.53
N HIS A 7 3.15 10.69 1.30
CA HIS A 7 4.22 9.71 1.05
C HIS A 7 4.91 9.36 2.38
N LYS A 8 4.77 8.11 2.85
CA LYS A 8 5.45 7.62 4.05
C LYS A 8 6.59 6.67 3.67
N LYS A 9 7.82 6.97 4.08
CA LYS A 9 8.98 6.11 3.86
C LYS A 9 9.11 5.08 4.98
N ILE A 10 8.78 3.83 4.69
CA ILE A 10 8.89 2.71 5.63
C ILE A 10 10.33 2.21 5.66
N ARG A 11 10.94 2.17 6.85
CA ARG A 11 12.38 1.86 7.05
C ARG A 11 12.63 0.47 7.61
N SER A 12 11.60 -0.23 8.10
CA SER A 12 11.73 -1.57 8.66
C SER A 12 10.51 -2.45 8.40
N THR A 13 10.70 -3.77 8.50
CA THR A 13 9.61 -4.75 8.43
C THR A 13 8.62 -4.60 9.60
N LYS A 14 9.09 -4.15 10.77
CA LYS A 14 8.23 -3.85 11.92
C LYS A 14 7.30 -2.67 11.60
N GLU A 15 7.87 -1.57 11.10
CA GLU A 15 7.11 -0.38 10.71
C GLU A 15 6.10 -0.69 9.59
N LEU A 16 6.46 -1.56 8.64
CA LEU A 16 5.55 -2.04 7.60
C LEU A 16 4.35 -2.78 8.19
N ARG A 17 4.60 -3.67 9.15
CA ARG A 17 3.53 -4.44 9.82
C ARG A 17 2.60 -3.53 10.61
N GLU A 18 3.15 -2.60 11.37
CA GLU A 18 2.38 -1.61 12.14
C GLU A 18 1.51 -0.77 11.19
N PHE A 19 2.11 -0.22 10.12
CA PHE A 19 1.38 0.55 9.11
C PHE A 19 0.22 -0.23 8.48
N ILE A 20 0.46 -1.48 8.05
CA ILE A 20 -0.60 -2.32 7.47
C ILE A 20 -1.69 -2.60 8.50
N THR A 21 -1.31 -2.90 9.75
CA THR A 21 -2.25 -3.25 10.81
C THR A 21 -3.16 -2.07 11.14
N ASP A 22 -2.60 -0.87 11.31
CA ASP A 22 -3.36 0.34 11.63
C ASP A 22 -4.40 0.65 10.55
N TYR A 23 -4.01 0.58 9.27
CA TYR A 23 -4.93 0.79 8.15
C TYR A 23 -6.04 -0.28 8.07
N LEU A 24 -5.71 -1.55 8.33
CA LEU A 24 -6.72 -2.61 8.34
C LEU A 24 -7.72 -2.44 9.50
N ILE A 25 -7.24 -1.97 10.66
CA ILE A 25 -8.11 -1.66 11.81
C ILE A 25 -9.03 -0.49 11.47
N GLU A 26 -8.46 0.63 10.99
CA GLU A 26 -9.24 1.83 10.63
C GLU A 26 -10.33 1.50 9.59
N HIS A 27 -9.97 0.75 8.55
CA HIS A 27 -10.92 0.36 7.51
C HIS A 27 -12.01 -0.57 8.05
N SER A 28 -11.66 -1.49 8.97
CA SER A 28 -12.62 -2.37 9.65
C SER A 28 -13.59 -1.58 10.53
N GLU A 29 -13.13 -0.54 11.22
CA GLU A 29 -13.98 0.34 12.02
C GLU A 29 -14.94 1.16 11.15
N GLN A 30 -14.47 1.73 10.03
CA GLN A 30 -15.32 2.45 9.10
C GLN A 30 -16.42 1.55 8.52
N ARG A 31 -16.05 0.30 8.21
CA ARG A 31 -16.98 -0.72 7.74
C ARG A 31 -18.06 -1.05 8.77
N ALA A 32 -17.66 -1.28 10.02
CA ALA A 32 -18.60 -1.51 11.12
C ALA A 32 -19.54 -0.32 11.34
N LYS A 33 -19.02 0.92 11.29
CA LYS A 33 -19.83 2.14 11.39
C LYS A 33 -20.86 2.24 10.26
N ALA A 34 -20.46 1.93 9.02
CA ALA A 34 -21.37 1.93 7.88
C ALA A 34 -22.49 0.87 8.02
N MET A 35 -22.15 -0.32 8.53
CA MET A 35 -23.13 -1.38 8.79
C MET A 35 -24.16 -0.98 9.85
N LEU A 36 -23.69 -0.42 10.98
CA LEU A 36 -24.57 0.03 12.06
C LEU A 36 -25.49 1.17 11.62
N ALA A 37 -25.01 2.04 10.72
CA ALA A 37 -25.79 3.15 10.18
C ALA A 37 -26.83 2.72 9.11
N GLY A 38 -26.88 1.44 8.73
CA GLY A 38 -27.73 0.96 7.63
C GLY A 38 -27.37 1.60 6.29
N ASN A 39 -26.12 2.02 6.12
CA ASN A 39 -25.68 2.75 4.94
C ASN A 39 -25.57 1.78 3.75
N THR A 40 -26.27 2.06 2.66
CA THR A 40 -26.21 1.27 1.42
C THR A 40 -24.80 1.19 0.82
N PHE A 41 -23.92 2.13 1.15
CA PHE A 41 -22.51 2.11 0.73
C PHE A 41 -21.64 1.09 1.47
N VAL A 42 -22.17 0.33 2.43
CA VAL A 42 -21.46 -0.79 3.09
C VAL A 42 -20.75 -1.71 2.10
N ILE A 43 -21.37 -1.99 0.95
CA ILE A 43 -20.81 -2.86 -0.09
C ILE A 43 -19.47 -2.31 -0.60
N ALA A 44 -19.34 -0.98 -0.73
CA ALA A 44 -18.10 -0.35 -1.17
C ALA A 44 -16.99 -0.46 -0.11
N TYR A 45 -17.34 -0.34 1.18
CA TYR A 45 -16.39 -0.56 2.27
C TYR A 45 -15.92 -2.02 2.35
N GLU A 46 -16.83 -2.98 2.14
CA GLU A 46 -16.50 -4.41 2.09
C GLU A 46 -15.58 -4.74 0.92
N GLN A 47 -15.90 -4.21 -0.27
CA GLN A 47 -15.09 -4.41 -1.46
C GLN A 47 -13.69 -3.82 -1.28
N GLY A 48 -13.58 -2.58 -0.78
CA GLY A 48 -12.30 -1.94 -0.50
C GLY A 48 -11.46 -2.72 0.51
N PHE A 49 -12.09 -3.34 1.51
CA PHE A 49 -11.39 -4.18 2.48
C PHE A 49 -10.81 -5.44 1.83
N LEU A 50 -11.60 -6.13 1.00
CA LEU A 50 -11.15 -7.32 0.27
C LEU A 50 -10.01 -6.99 -0.70
N ASP A 51 -10.08 -5.86 -1.38
CA ASP A 51 -9.05 -5.46 -2.34
C ASP A 51 -7.75 -5.04 -1.64
N ALA A 52 -7.84 -4.41 -0.46
CA ALA A 52 -6.67 -4.15 0.39
C ALA A 52 -5.99 -5.46 0.82
N LEU A 53 -6.76 -6.47 1.25
CA LEU A 53 -6.22 -7.79 1.62
C LEU A 53 -5.55 -8.50 0.44
N LYS A 54 -6.16 -8.47 -0.75
CA LYS A 54 -5.55 -9.01 -1.96
C LYS A 54 -4.24 -8.29 -2.30
N THR A 55 -4.22 -6.96 -2.21
CA THR A 55 -3.01 -6.16 -2.46
C THR A 55 -1.88 -6.54 -1.51
N ILE A 56 -2.18 -6.68 -0.22
CA ILE A 56 -1.19 -7.13 0.77
C ILE A 56 -0.67 -8.52 0.44
N ARG A 57 -1.57 -9.46 0.12
CA ARG A 57 -1.21 -10.82 -0.27
C ARG A 57 -0.31 -10.82 -1.51
N ASP A 58 -0.68 -10.06 -2.53
CA ASP A 58 0.04 -10.01 -3.80
C ASP A 58 1.42 -9.35 -3.61
N LEU A 59 1.53 -8.32 -2.76
CA LEU A 59 2.81 -7.69 -2.40
C LEU A 59 3.73 -8.64 -1.62
N LEU A 60 3.17 -9.53 -0.80
CA LEU A 60 3.91 -10.56 -0.06
C LEU A 60 4.17 -11.84 -0.87
N SER A 61 3.62 -11.95 -2.09
CA SER A 61 3.85 -13.11 -2.96
C SER A 61 5.28 -13.15 -3.51
N LYS A 62 5.72 -14.32 -3.97
CA LYS A 62 7.06 -14.46 -4.58
C LYS A 62 7.20 -13.57 -5.80
N GLU A 63 6.15 -13.50 -6.61
CA GLU A 63 6.04 -12.71 -7.82
C GLU A 63 6.05 -11.20 -7.51
N GLY A 64 5.30 -10.78 -6.48
CA GLY A 64 5.26 -9.40 -6.02
C GLY A 64 6.61 -8.92 -5.48
N LEU A 65 7.29 -9.75 -4.70
CA LEU A 65 8.64 -9.47 -4.20
C LEU A 65 9.68 -9.43 -5.33
N LEU A 66 9.55 -10.29 -6.34
CA LEU A 66 10.41 -10.28 -7.53
C LEU A 66 10.24 -8.98 -8.34
N MET A 67 8.99 -8.59 -8.59
CA MET A 67 8.67 -7.32 -9.27
C MET A 67 9.20 -6.11 -8.51
N TYR A 68 9.05 -6.10 -7.18
CA TYR A 68 9.56 -5.01 -6.35
C TYR A 68 11.08 -4.88 -6.44
N ARG A 69 11.79 -6.02 -6.42
CA ARG A 69 13.24 -6.05 -6.58
C ARG A 69 13.68 -5.51 -7.95
N TYR A 70 13.01 -5.94 -9.03
CA TYR A 70 13.31 -5.50 -10.39
C TYR A 70 13.16 -3.98 -10.55
N VAL A 71 12.03 -3.41 -10.11
CA VAL A 71 11.78 -1.95 -10.19
C VAL A 71 12.78 -1.16 -9.34
N PHE A 72 13.21 -1.71 -8.21
CA PHE A 72 14.20 -1.05 -7.35
C PHE A 72 15.60 -1.06 -7.97
N GLU A 73 16.02 -2.18 -8.57
CA GLU A 73 17.28 -2.30 -9.30
C GLU A 73 17.27 -1.37 -10.54
N GLU A 74 16.17 -1.32 -11.29
CA GLU A 74 16.03 -0.42 -12.45
C GLU A 74 16.07 1.07 -12.06
N LYS A 75 15.47 1.46 -10.92
CA LYS A 75 15.61 2.82 -10.38
C LYS A 75 17.05 3.15 -10.00
N LYS A 76 17.76 2.18 -9.41
CA LYS A 76 19.15 2.36 -8.99
C LYS A 76 20.08 2.53 -10.19
N GLU A 77 19.87 1.77 -11.26
CA GLU A 77 20.62 1.93 -12.51
C GLU A 77 20.38 3.31 -13.16
N ARG A 78 19.15 3.81 -13.16
CA ARG A 78 18.85 5.17 -13.66
C ARG A 78 19.50 6.27 -12.82
N GLU A 79 19.49 6.15 -11.50
CA GLU A 79 20.18 7.10 -10.60
C GLU A 79 21.71 7.07 -10.81
N GLU A 80 22.29 5.89 -11.04
CA GLU A 80 23.72 5.74 -11.33
C GLU A 80 24.11 6.32 -12.70
N ASP A 81 23.28 6.13 -13.72
CA ASP A 81 23.49 6.69 -15.06
C ASP A 81 23.32 8.22 -15.09
N GLU A 82 22.33 8.79 -14.38
CA GLU A 82 22.17 10.25 -14.23
C GLU A 82 23.39 10.92 -13.57
N HIS A 83 24.03 10.23 -12.63
CA HIS A 83 25.26 10.72 -11.99
C HIS A 83 26.52 10.53 -12.84
N ARG A 84 26.48 9.66 -13.85
CA ARG A 84 27.62 9.35 -14.71
C ARG A 84 27.93 10.45 -15.72
N ASP A 85 26.90 11.19 -16.14
CA ASP A 85 27.02 12.33 -17.07
C ASP A 85 27.37 13.66 -16.36
N THR A 86 27.68 13.64 -15.06
CA THR A 86 28.00 14.83 -14.25
C THR A 86 29.46 14.99 -13.83
N PHE A 87 30.41 14.25 -14.44
CA PHE A 87 31.86 14.41 -14.21
C PHE A 87 32.66 14.60 -15.50
#